data_AF-A0A2V7KE61-F1
#
_entry.id   AF-A0A2V7KE61-F1
#
_cell.length_a   1.000
_cell.length_b   1.000
_cell.length_c   1.000
_cell.angle_alpha   90.00
_cell.angle_beta   90.00
_cell.angle_gamma   90.00
#
_symmetry.space_group_name_H-M   'P 1'
#
loop_
_entity.id
_entity.type
_entity.pdbx_description
1 polymer ?
#
loop_
_entity_poly.entity_id
_entity_poly.type
_entity_poly.pdbx_seq_one_letter_code
_entity_poly.pdbx_strand_id
1 'polypeptide(L)'
;MLIELRVRDLAVIADVTLPFQPGLNVLTGETGAGKSMVVDALALLLGERASADVVRPGADKTVVEGAFEFVAAVHRHLLPPFAALGVEL
;
A
#
# COMPACT_ATOMS: atom_id res chain seq x y z
N MET A 1 -3.46 1.64 -11.98
CA MET A 1 -4.46 1.52 -10.92
C MET A 1 -3.92 0.57 -9.87
N LEU A 2 -4.10 0.88 -8.58
CA LEU A 2 -3.81 -0.08 -7.50
C LEU A 2 -4.80 -1.25 -7.63
N ILE A 3 -4.28 -2.48 -7.68
CA ILE A 3 -5.10 -3.70 -7.78
C ILE A 3 -5.04 -4.53 -6.49
N GLU A 4 -3.99 -4.36 -5.69
CA GLU A 4 -3.82 -5.07 -4.42
C GLU A 4 -2.94 -4.26 -3.47
N LEU A 5 -3.30 -4.25 -2.19
CA LEU A 5 -2.47 -3.76 -1.09
C LEU A 5 -2.19 -4.90 -0.12
N ARG A 6 -0.92 -5.14 0.19
CA ARG A 6 -0.49 -6.06 1.25
C ARG A 6 0.12 -5.25 2.39
N VAL A 7 -0.32 -5.54 3.61
CA VAL A 7 0.18 -4.87 4.82
C VAL A 7 0.53 -5.92 5.84
N ARG A 8 1.76 -5.87 6.35
CA ARG A 8 2.26 -6.74 7.41
C ARG A 8 2.78 -5.92 8.57
N ASP A 9 2.40 -6.32 9.77
CA ASP A 9 2.86 -5.76 11.05
C ASP A 9 2.73 -4.22 11.15
N LEU A 10 1.58 -3.68 10.74
CA LEU A 10 1.24 -2.26 10.84
C LEU A 10 0.21 -2.02 11.96
N ALA A 11 0.61 -1.35 13.03
CA ALA A 11 -0.21 -1.08 14.20
C ALA A 11 -0.91 -2.35 14.74
N VAL A 12 -2.23 -2.54 14.56
CA VAL A 12 -2.91 -3.80 14.98
C VAL A 12 -3.05 -4.83 13.86
N ILE A 13 -2.71 -4.48 12.61
CA ILE A 13 -2.72 -5.39 11.46
C ILE A 13 -1.50 -6.30 11.55
N ALA A 14 -1.73 -7.61 11.67
CA ALA A 14 -0.67 -8.61 11.59
C ALA A 14 -0.33 -8.92 10.12
N ASP A 15 -1.32 -9.31 9.33
CA ASP A 15 -1.19 -9.56 7.89
C ASP A 15 -2.56 -9.36 7.23
N VAL A 16 -2.63 -8.53 6.20
CA VAL A 16 -3.83 -8.37 5.37
C VAL A 16 -3.45 -8.18 3.92
N THR A 17 -4.23 -8.81 3.04
CA THR A 17 -4.19 -8.60 1.59
C THR A 17 -5.56 -8.10 1.14
N LEU A 18 -5.59 -6.94 0.50
CA LEU A 18 -6.81 -6.25 0.08
C LEU A 18 -6.80 -6.06 -1.44
N PRO A 19 -7.70 -6.74 -2.18
CA PRO A 19 -7.88 -6.48 -3.59
C PRO A 19 -8.66 -5.17 -3.81
N PHE A 20 -8.31 -4.43 -4.86
CA PHE A 20 -8.99 -3.22 -5.29
C PHE A 20 -9.62 -3.41 -6.66
N GLN A 21 -10.74 -2.73 -6.89
CA GLN A 21 -11.45 -2.72 -8.17
C GLN A 21 -11.57 -1.29 -8.71
N PRO A 22 -11.83 -1.11 -10.02
CA PRO A 22 -12.09 0.20 -10.58
C PRO A 22 -13.29 0.90 -9.92
N GLY A 23 -13.20 2.21 -9.76
CA GLY A 23 -14.27 3.02 -9.17
C GLY A 23 -14.19 3.13 -7.65
N LEU A 24 -15.34 3.05 -6.98
CA LEU A 24 -15.46 3.25 -5.54
C LEU A 24 -15.28 1.93 -4.79
N ASN A 25 -14.22 1.83 -3.99
CA ASN A 25 -14.02 0.73 -3.05
C ASN A 25 -14.51 1.17 -1.67
N VAL A 26 -15.51 0.47 -1.11
CA VAL A 26 -16.10 0.80 0.19
C VAL A 26 -15.59 -0.18 1.23
N LEU A 27 -14.83 0.32 2.22
CA LEU A 27 -14.36 -0.46 3.35
C LEU A 27 -15.28 -0.25 4.56
N THR A 28 -15.90 -1.33 5.04
CA THR A 28 -16.84 -1.30 6.17
C THR A 28 -16.33 -2.13 7.35
N GLY A 29 -16.96 -1.99 8.51
CA GLY A 29 -16.60 -2.70 9.74
C GLY A 29 -16.85 -1.84 10.98
N GLU A 30 -16.65 -2.41 12.16
CA GLU A 30 -16.80 -1.71 13.44
C GLU A 30 -15.63 -0.77 13.74
N THR A 31 -15.74 0.04 14.80
CA THR A 31 -14.61 0.82 15.33
C THR A 31 -13.52 -0.15 15.80
N GLY A 32 -12.27 0.12 15.41
CA GLY A 32 -11.15 -0.77 15.74
C GLY A 32 -10.93 -1.93 14.77
N ALA A 33 -11.79 -2.13 13.77
CA ALA A 33 -11.63 -3.17 12.75
C ALA A 33 -10.45 -2.94 11.76
N GLY A 34 -9.60 -1.95 11.99
CA GLY A 34 -8.41 -1.67 11.16
C GLY A 34 -8.65 -0.79 9.93
N LYS A 35 -9.86 -0.26 9.71
CA LYS A 35 -10.17 0.57 8.52
C LYS A 35 -9.23 1.78 8.34
N SER A 36 -8.98 2.55 9.41
CA SER A 36 -8.08 3.70 9.33
C SER A 36 -6.63 3.29 9.04
N MET A 37 -6.20 2.13 9.54
CA MET A 37 -4.84 1.62 9.28
C MET A 37 -4.63 1.21 7.83
N VAL A 38 -5.69 0.81 7.12
CA VAL A 38 -5.63 0.62 5.66
C VAL A 38 -5.40 1.96 4.96
N VAL A 39 -6.00 3.05 5.45
CA VAL A 39 -5.76 4.40 4.93
C VAL A 39 -4.33 4.85 5.23
N ASP A 40 -3.84 4.59 6.44
CA ASP A 40 -2.45 4.89 6.83
C ASP A 40 -1.45 4.10 5.96
N ALA A 41 -1.74 2.82 5.68
CA ALA A 41 -0.93 2.01 4.76
C ALA A 41 -0.89 2.61 3.35
N LEU A 42 -2.02 3.07 2.82
CA LEU A 42 -2.05 3.76 1.52
C LEU A 42 -1.19 5.03 1.52
N ALA A 43 -1.22 5.79 2.61
CA ALA A 43 -0.43 7.02 2.72
C ALA A 43 1.07 6.72 2.81
N LEU A 44 1.48 5.69 3.56
CA LEU A 44 2.85 5.17 3.57
C LEU A 44 3.29 4.69 2.18
N LEU A 45 2.43 3.97 1.45
CA LEU A 45 2.71 3.52 0.08
C LEU A 45 2.94 4.68 -0.89
N LEU A 46 2.30 5.83 -0.65
CA LEU A 46 2.46 7.06 -1.43
C LEU A 46 3.69 7.89 -1.02
N GLY A 47 4.50 7.40 -0.08
CA GLY A 47 5.73 8.04 0.36
C GLY A 47 5.57 8.99 1.54
N GLU A 48 4.48 8.89 2.32
CA GLU A 48 4.39 9.59 3.59
C GLU A 48 5.54 9.17 4.52
N ARG A 49 5.98 10.10 5.37
CA ARG A 49 7.04 9.85 6.33
C ARG A 49 6.60 8.80 7.35
N ALA A 50 7.27 7.65 7.36
CA ALA A 50 7.04 6.62 8.36
C ALA A 50 7.55 7.05 9.76
N SER A 51 6.78 6.75 10.81
CA SER A 51 7.24 6.74 12.22
C SER A 51 7.48 5.30 12.68
N ALA A 52 8.39 5.09 13.63
CA ALA A 52 8.56 3.78 14.26
C ALA A 52 7.29 3.31 15.00
N ASP A 53 6.43 4.25 15.42
CA ASP A 53 5.19 3.96 16.16
C ASP A 53 4.14 3.22 15.32
N VAL A 54 4.31 3.19 13.99
CA VAL A 54 3.41 2.46 13.10
C VAL A 54 3.73 0.96 13.06
N VAL A 55 4.91 0.54 13.54
CA VAL A 55 5.28 -0.87 13.62
C VAL A 55 4.46 -1.54 14.71
N ARG A 56 3.86 -2.69 14.39
CA ARG A 56 3.07 -3.48 15.33
C ARG A 56 3.91 -3.85 16.57
N PRO A 57 3.38 -3.71 17.79
CA PRO A 57 4.10 -4.11 19.00
C PRO A 57 4.59 -5.56 18.93
N GLY A 58 5.89 -5.76 19.16
CA GLY A 58 6.54 -7.07 19.08
C GLY A 58 7.02 -7.49 17.69
N ALA A 59 6.85 -6.65 16.67
CA ALA A 59 7.45 -6.84 15.34
C ALA A 59 8.69 -5.94 15.16
N ASP A 60 9.65 -6.42 14.38
CA ASP A 60 10.90 -5.68 14.11
C ASP A 60 10.72 -4.62 13.01
N LYS A 61 9.72 -4.78 12.13
CA LYS A 61 9.42 -3.89 11.01
C LYS A 61 7.98 -4.04 10.56
N THR A 62 7.48 -3.03 9.83
CA THR A 62 6.26 -3.14 9.02
C THR A 62 6.62 -3.21 7.54
N VAL A 63 5.76 -3.81 6.72
CA VAL A 63 5.90 -3.85 5.27
C VAL A 63 4.55 -3.47 4.64
N VAL A 64 4.58 -2.49 3.75
CA VAL A 64 3.43 -2.10 2.93
C VAL A 64 3.82 -2.25 1.46
N GLU A 65 3.07 -3.06 0.72
CA GLU A 65 3.33 -3.38 -0.67
C GLU A 65 2.07 -3.10 -1.49
N GLY A 66 2.23 -2.45 -2.65
CA GLY A 66 1.13 -2.18 -3.57
C GLY A 66 1.43 -2.78 -4.94
N ALA A 67 0.47 -3.52 -5.49
CA ALA A 67 0.51 -3.97 -6.88
C ALA A 67 -0.32 -3.03 -7.75
N PHE A 68 0.26 -2.60 -8.88
CA PHE A 68 -0.36 -1.66 -9.80
C PHE A 68 -0.42 -2.24 -11.21
N GLU A 69 -1.56 -2.05 -11.87
CA GLU A 69 -1.72 -2.30 -13.29
C GLU A 69 -1.70 -0.99 -14.06
N PHE A 70 -0.87 -0.88 -15.10
CA PHE A 70 -0.72 0.35 -15.88
C PHE A 70 -1.35 0.20 -17.27
N VAL A 71 -2.09 1.23 -17.71
CA VAL A 71 -2.52 1.30 -19.11
C VAL A 71 -1.35 1.79 -19.98
N ALA A 72 -1.30 1.33 -21.23
CA ALA A 72 -0.20 1.62 -22.17
C ALA A 72 0.13 3.12 -22.32
N ALA A 73 -0.87 4.00 -22.17
CA ALA A 73 -0.66 5.46 -22.22
C ALA A 73 0.26 5.99 -21.10
N VAL A 74 0.28 5.33 -19.94
CA VAL A 74 1.05 5.77 -18.77
C VAL A 74 2.50 5.27 -18.82
N HIS A 75 2.80 4.23 -19.62
CA HIS A 75 4.15 3.68 -19.76
C HIS A 75 5.22 4.74 -20.07
N ARG A 76 4.90 5.72 -20.93
CA ARG A 76 5.86 6.78 -21.31
C ARG A 76 6.35 7.59 -20.12
N HIS A 77 5.51 7.80 -19.11
CA HIS A 77 5.85 8.57 -17.92
C HIS A 77 6.51 7.72 -16.83
N LEU A 78 6.31 6.40 -16.85
CA LEU A 78 6.83 5.47 -15.86
C LEU A 78 8.19 4.89 -16.25
N LEU A 79 8.44 4.66 -17.54
CA LEU A 79 9.70 4.12 -18.02
C LEU A 79 10.93 4.91 -17.54
N PRO A 80 10.98 6.25 -17.65
CA PRO A 80 12.15 7.01 -17.19
C PRO A 80 12.45 6.84 -15.69
N PRO A 81 11.50 7.03 -14.74
CA PRO A 81 11.79 6.83 -13.32
C PRO A 81 12.09 5.37 -12.96
N PHE A 82 11.45 4.38 -13.58
CA PHE A 82 11.76 2.97 -13.32
C PHE A 82 13.14 2.57 -13.86
N ALA A 83 13.51 3.01 -15.07
CA ALA A 83 14.84 2.78 -15.61
C ALA A 83 15.93 3.43 -14.74
N ALA A 84 15.67 4.61 -14.18
CA ALA A 84 16.58 5.25 -13.22
C ALA A 84 16.77 4.45 -11.92
N LEU A 85 15.78 3.62 -11.55
CA LEU A 85 15.84 2.68 -10.43
C LEU A 85 16.40 1.29 -10.84
N GLY A 86 16.80 1.11 -12.11
CA GLY A 86 17.29 -0.17 -12.63
C GLY A 86 16.19 -1.22 -12.83
N VAL A 87 14.93 -0.79 -12.94
CA VAL A 87 13.77 -1.66 -13.16
C VAL A 87 13.39 -1.64 -14.64
N GLU A 88 13.38 -2.81 -15.27
CA GLU A 88 12.86 -3.01 -16.63
C GLU A 88 11.36 -3.35 -16.55
N LEU A 89 10.53 -2.62 -17.31
CA LEU A 89 9.08 -2.82 -17.43
C LEU A 89 8.71 -3.51 -18.74
#